data_AF-A0A930Y4R4-F1
#
_entry.id   AF-A0A930Y4R4-F1
#
_cell.length_a   1.000
_cell.length_b   1.000
_cell.length_c   1.000
_cell.angle_alpha   90.00
_cell.angle_beta   90.00
_cell.angle_gamma   90.00
#
_symmetry.space_group_name_H-M   'P 1'
#
loop_
_entity.id
_entity.type
_entity.pdbx_description
1 polymer ?
#
loop_
_entity_poly.entity_id
_entity_poly.type
_entity_poly.pdbx_seq_one_letter_code
_entity_poly.pdbx_strand_id
1 'polypeptide(L)'
;MLQNFVQSLAKIPSSHKENLALWVDHFDTALQCFFSSLPSVYTAEISQYDHLKTTVAIATALVLSAEQNKAKPFLLIQGDFFGIQDFIFSGGRETNKRAAKILRGRSFQVSLFTELAALKVLEACELPSTSQLMNAAGKFLIVAPNTEKRQAIYRVQNELNQWFVDNTYGLVGLGLVVKEAAVSDFFGQTFKKLRDSLFKELEK
;
A
#
# COMPACT_ATOMS: atom_id res chain seq x y z
N MET A 1 -23.08 3.41 16.68
CA MET A 1 -21.73 3.45 16.06
C MET A 1 -20.63 3.31 17.11
N LEU A 2 -20.37 4.31 17.97
CA LEU A 2 -19.26 4.27 18.95
C LEU A 2 -19.28 3.04 19.88
N GLN A 3 -20.45 2.64 20.36
CA GLN A 3 -20.58 1.40 21.16
C GLN A 3 -20.14 0.15 20.37
N ASN A 4 -20.48 0.06 19.08
CA ASN A 4 -20.10 -1.07 18.24
C ASN A 4 -18.59 -1.08 17.95
N PHE A 5 -17.96 0.09 17.82
CA PHE A 5 -16.52 0.23 17.73
C PHE A 5 -15.81 -0.26 19.02
N VAL A 6 -16.27 0.19 20.19
CA VAL A 6 -15.70 -0.29 21.46
C VAL A 6 -15.89 -1.80 21.62
N GLN A 7 -17.05 -2.32 21.24
CA GLN A 7 -17.31 -3.76 21.24
C GLN A 7 -16.43 -4.54 20.25
N SER A 8 -16.11 -3.99 19.07
CA SER A 8 -15.21 -4.67 18.12
C SER A 8 -13.80 -4.78 18.66
N LEU A 9 -13.30 -3.75 19.36
CA LEU A 9 -11.98 -3.81 20.01
C LEU A 9 -11.93 -4.83 21.14
N ALA A 10 -13.03 -4.97 21.90
CA ALA A 10 -13.11 -6.00 22.96
C ALA A 10 -13.00 -7.43 22.39
N LYS A 11 -13.47 -7.66 21.16
CA LYS A 11 -13.45 -8.95 20.44
C LYS A 11 -12.09 -9.33 19.85
N ILE A 12 -11.08 -8.46 19.92
CA ILE A 12 -9.73 -8.81 19.46
C ILE A 12 -9.22 -10.02 20.27
N PRO A 13 -8.72 -11.09 19.61
CA PRO A 13 -8.18 -12.26 20.30
C PRO A 13 -7.05 -11.90 21.27
N SER A 14 -6.98 -12.57 22.42
CA SER A 14 -5.95 -12.28 23.44
C SER A 14 -4.52 -12.40 22.89
N SER A 15 -4.25 -13.41 22.07
CA SER A 15 -2.95 -13.59 21.39
C SER A 15 -2.56 -12.42 20.49
N HIS A 16 -3.53 -11.69 19.93
CA HIS A 16 -3.28 -10.53 19.09
C HIS A 16 -3.18 -9.24 19.91
N LYS A 17 -3.75 -9.19 21.12
CA LYS A 17 -3.60 -8.04 22.02
C LYS A 17 -2.17 -7.88 22.54
N GLU A 18 -1.44 -8.99 22.66
CA GLU A 18 -0.04 -9.01 23.08
C GLU A 18 0.94 -8.71 21.94
N ASN A 19 0.49 -8.78 20.68
CA ASN A 19 1.29 -8.44 19.50
C ASN A 19 0.85 -7.09 18.94
N LEU A 20 1.71 -6.07 19.09
CA LEU A 20 1.38 -4.70 18.68
C LEU A 20 0.99 -4.58 17.20
N ALA A 21 1.69 -5.26 16.30
CA ALA A 21 1.40 -5.19 14.87
C ALA A 21 0.00 -5.73 14.56
N LEU A 22 -0.31 -6.92 15.07
CA LEU A 22 -1.64 -7.51 14.90
C LEU A 22 -2.72 -6.66 15.56
N TRP A 23 -2.48 -6.13 16.77
CA TRP A 23 -3.43 -5.25 17.43
C TRP A 23 -3.72 -4.00 16.60
N VAL A 24 -2.69 -3.37 16.02
CA VAL A 24 -2.84 -2.19 15.15
C VAL A 24 -3.66 -2.53 13.91
N ASP A 25 -3.44 -3.69 13.28
CA ASP A 25 -4.24 -4.12 12.12
C ASP A 25 -5.74 -4.29 12.45
N HIS A 26 -6.04 -4.89 13.62
CA HIS A 26 -7.42 -4.98 14.11
C HIS A 26 -8.02 -3.60 14.39
N PHE A 27 -7.23 -2.70 14.97
CA PHE A 27 -7.65 -1.35 15.28
C PHE A 27 -7.91 -0.52 14.01
N ASP A 28 -7.02 -0.58 13.01
CA ASP A 28 -7.20 0.08 11.71
C ASP A 28 -8.46 -0.42 11.00
N THR A 29 -8.68 -1.73 10.99
CA THR A 29 -9.89 -2.35 10.43
C THR A 29 -11.15 -1.83 11.13
N ALA A 30 -11.14 -1.75 12.46
CA ALA A 30 -12.26 -1.20 13.22
C ALA A 30 -12.49 0.29 12.87
N LEU A 31 -11.43 1.10 12.78
CA LEU A 31 -11.57 2.48 12.33
C LEU A 31 -12.18 2.56 10.93
N GLN A 32 -11.73 1.72 9.99
CA GLN A 32 -12.28 1.69 8.63
C GLN A 32 -13.77 1.35 8.63
N CYS A 33 -14.20 0.37 9.42
CA CYS A 33 -15.61 -0.03 9.46
C CYS A 33 -16.54 1.05 10.06
N PHE A 34 -16.07 1.80 11.06
CA PHE A 34 -16.94 2.72 11.81
C PHE A 34 -16.76 4.20 11.46
N PHE A 35 -15.62 4.59 10.88
CA PHE A 35 -15.26 6.00 10.64
C PHE A 35 -15.10 6.36 9.14
N SER A 36 -15.24 5.40 8.22
CA SER A 36 -15.15 5.67 6.76
C SER A 36 -16.32 6.49 6.21
N SER A 37 -17.46 6.52 6.90
CA SER A 37 -18.61 7.36 6.51
C SER A 37 -18.77 8.63 7.38
N LEU A 38 -17.85 8.87 8.31
CA LEU A 38 -17.84 10.10 9.09
C LEU A 38 -17.02 11.16 8.36
N PRO A 39 -17.49 12.41 8.26
CA PRO A 39 -16.69 13.49 7.70
C PRO A 39 -15.47 13.76 8.59
N SER A 40 -14.35 14.13 7.97
CA SER A 40 -13.16 14.58 8.68
C SER A 40 -13.38 15.93 9.35
N VAL A 41 -12.55 16.27 10.34
CA VAL A 41 -12.56 17.59 11.00
C VAL A 41 -12.22 18.76 10.07
N TYR A 42 -11.60 18.49 8.92
CA TYR A 42 -11.17 19.52 7.96
C TYR A 42 -12.18 19.76 6.85
N THR A 43 -12.78 18.69 6.32
CA THR A 43 -13.76 18.75 5.23
C THR A 43 -14.69 17.54 5.27
N ALA A 44 -15.92 17.75 4.81
CA ALA A 44 -16.91 16.68 4.66
C ALA A 44 -16.63 15.74 3.48
N GLU A 45 -15.72 16.12 2.58
CA GLU A 45 -15.35 15.33 1.39
C GLU A 45 -14.36 14.20 1.70
N ILE A 46 -13.66 14.28 2.83
CA ILE A 46 -12.67 13.29 3.26
C ILE A 46 -13.23 12.58 4.48
N SER A 47 -13.13 11.24 4.50
CA SER A 47 -13.58 10.48 5.67
C SER A 47 -12.64 10.68 6.86
N GLN A 48 -13.18 10.55 8.07
CA GLN A 48 -12.38 10.61 9.29
C GLN A 48 -11.36 9.45 9.33
N TYR A 49 -11.69 8.29 8.77
CA TYR A 49 -10.75 7.18 8.61
C TYR A 49 -9.57 7.56 7.73
N ASP A 50 -9.81 8.05 6.51
CA ASP A 50 -8.72 8.39 5.56
C ASP A 50 -7.83 9.49 6.12
N HIS A 51 -8.43 10.47 6.79
CA HIS A 51 -7.69 11.52 7.49
C HIS A 51 -6.77 10.94 8.57
N LEU A 52 -7.27 10.07 9.45
CA LEU A 52 -6.48 9.43 10.51
C LEU A 52 -5.36 8.56 9.93
N LYS A 53 -5.69 7.71 8.95
CA LYS A 53 -4.71 6.82 8.30
C LYS A 53 -3.57 7.60 7.67
N THR A 54 -3.90 8.65 6.91
CA THR A 54 -2.90 9.51 6.27
C THR A 54 -2.05 10.25 7.32
N THR A 55 -2.68 10.76 8.38
CA THR A 55 -1.97 11.45 9.48
C THR A 55 -0.97 10.51 10.15
N VAL A 56 -1.38 9.28 10.49
CA VAL A 56 -0.51 8.30 11.15
C VAL A 56 0.65 7.91 10.24
N ALA A 57 0.42 7.65 8.95
CA ALA A 57 1.48 7.35 8.00
C ALA A 57 2.54 8.46 7.91
N ILE A 58 2.09 9.72 7.76
CA ILE A 58 2.98 10.89 7.67
C ILE A 58 3.72 11.11 9.00
N ALA A 59 3.02 11.04 10.12
CA ALA A 59 3.63 11.21 11.45
C ALA A 59 4.69 10.14 11.71
N THR A 60 4.42 8.89 11.34
CA THR A 60 5.36 7.77 11.48
C THR A 60 6.64 8.05 10.68
N ALA A 61 6.51 8.45 9.42
CA ALA A 61 7.67 8.80 8.59
C ALA A 61 8.45 10.01 9.13
N LEU A 62 7.76 11.04 9.63
CA LEU A 62 8.41 12.22 10.22
C LEU A 62 9.20 11.87 11.48
N VAL A 63 8.60 11.12 12.41
CA VAL A 63 9.24 10.72 13.67
C VAL A 63 10.47 9.86 13.41
N LEU A 64 10.35 8.87 12.52
CA LEU A 64 11.46 7.98 12.18
C LEU A 64 12.54 8.66 11.32
N SER A 65 12.20 9.69 10.55
CA SER A 65 13.18 10.42 9.71
C SER A 65 13.90 11.56 10.43
N ALA A 66 13.40 12.02 11.59
CA ALA A 66 13.89 13.22 12.27
C ALA A 66 15.40 13.19 12.62
N GLU A 67 16.00 12.01 12.64
CA GLU A 67 17.41 11.79 12.95
C GLU A 67 18.35 11.91 11.75
N GLN A 68 17.87 11.81 10.51
CA GLN A 68 18.72 11.61 9.32
C GLN A 68 18.57 12.69 8.23
N ASN A 69 17.35 13.10 7.88
CA ASN A 69 17.14 14.02 6.76
C ASN A 69 15.94 14.96 6.96
N LYS A 70 16.18 16.13 7.54
CA LYS A 70 15.12 17.11 7.83
C LYS A 70 14.57 17.83 6.59
N ALA A 71 15.36 17.94 5.52
CA ALA A 71 14.94 18.65 4.31
C ALA A 71 13.95 17.83 3.48
N LYS A 72 14.18 16.51 3.37
CA LYS A 72 13.31 15.57 2.67
C LYS A 72 13.09 14.33 3.53
N PRO A 73 12.18 14.40 4.51
CA PRO A 73 12.04 13.32 5.48
C PRO A 73 11.27 12.11 4.94
N PHE A 74 10.74 12.16 3.72
CA PHE A 74 9.88 11.11 3.18
C PHE A 74 10.53 10.39 2.00
N LEU A 75 10.25 9.08 1.92
CA LEU A 75 10.33 8.28 0.71
C LEU A 75 8.91 7.87 0.32
N LEU A 76 8.48 8.28 -0.87
CA LEU A 76 7.29 7.76 -1.51
C LEU A 76 7.68 6.53 -2.34
N ILE A 77 7.08 5.40 -1.99
CA ILE A 77 7.31 4.14 -2.65
C ILE A 77 6.03 3.78 -3.40
N GLN A 78 6.06 3.93 -4.72
CA GLN A 78 4.96 3.58 -5.60
C GLN A 78 5.26 2.23 -6.24
N GLY A 79 4.38 1.25 -6.00
CA GLY A 79 4.36 -0.02 -6.69
C GLY A 79 3.31 -0.04 -7.80
N ASP A 80 3.64 -0.68 -8.93
CA ASP A 80 2.72 -0.93 -10.04
C ASP A 80 2.94 -2.33 -10.61
N PHE A 81 1.86 -3.09 -10.66
CA PHE A 81 1.85 -4.44 -11.19
C PHE A 81 1.56 -4.39 -12.70
N PHE A 82 2.52 -4.81 -13.52
CA PHE A 82 2.38 -4.77 -14.98
C PHE A 82 1.90 -6.10 -15.56
N GLY A 83 1.40 -6.06 -16.80
CA GLY A 83 0.92 -7.26 -17.51
C GLY A 83 -0.43 -7.80 -17.03
N ILE A 84 -1.14 -7.06 -16.16
CA ILE A 84 -2.44 -7.50 -15.57
C ILE A 84 -3.44 -7.94 -16.64
N GLN A 85 -3.59 -7.17 -17.72
CA GLN A 85 -4.57 -7.46 -18.78
C GLN A 85 -4.23 -8.78 -19.47
N ASP A 86 -3.00 -8.92 -19.93
CA ASP A 86 -2.54 -10.14 -20.60
C ASP A 86 -2.62 -11.35 -19.68
N PHE A 87 -2.25 -11.18 -18.42
CA PHE A 87 -2.35 -12.23 -17.40
C PHE A 87 -3.79 -12.69 -17.18
N ILE A 88 -4.71 -11.76 -16.92
CA ILE A 88 -6.12 -12.07 -16.64
C ILE A 88 -6.76 -12.75 -17.86
N PHE A 89 -6.46 -12.30 -19.08
CA PHE A 89 -7.10 -12.79 -20.30
C PHE A 89 -6.34 -13.88 -21.07
N SER A 90 -5.17 -14.32 -20.57
CA SER A 90 -4.38 -15.41 -21.20
C SER A 90 -5.14 -16.74 -21.24
N GLY A 91 -5.15 -17.48 -22.36
CA GLY A 91 -5.77 -18.82 -22.41
C GLY A 91 -7.19 -18.91 -22.97
N GLY A 92 -7.58 -17.98 -23.84
CA GLY A 92 -8.68 -18.16 -24.80
C GLY A 92 -10.05 -17.72 -24.31
N ARG A 93 -10.61 -16.70 -24.96
CA ARG A 93 -11.95 -16.14 -24.71
C ARG A 93 -13.10 -17.08 -25.09
N GLU A 94 -12.86 -18.21 -25.76
CA GLU A 94 -13.92 -18.80 -26.61
C GLU A 94 -14.37 -20.26 -26.33
N THR A 95 -13.83 -21.02 -25.38
CA THR A 95 -14.21 -22.46 -25.29
C THR A 95 -14.46 -23.05 -23.91
N ASN A 96 -14.41 -22.27 -22.83
CA ASN A 96 -14.47 -22.85 -21.48
C ASN A 96 -15.75 -22.47 -20.71
N LYS A 97 -16.61 -23.46 -20.42
CA LYS A 97 -17.83 -23.31 -19.57
C LYS A 97 -17.55 -22.71 -18.17
N ARG A 98 -16.27 -22.56 -17.79
CA ARG A 98 -15.80 -21.99 -16.51
C ARG A 98 -14.99 -20.70 -16.66
N ALA A 99 -15.01 -20.04 -17.82
CA ALA A 99 -14.23 -18.82 -18.09
C ALA A 99 -14.40 -17.74 -17.00
N ALA A 100 -15.63 -17.48 -16.56
CA ALA A 100 -15.91 -16.51 -15.50
C ALA A 100 -15.23 -16.85 -14.16
N LYS A 101 -15.10 -18.15 -13.81
CA LYS A 101 -14.43 -18.58 -12.58
C LYS A 101 -12.92 -18.35 -12.67
N ILE A 102 -12.33 -18.63 -13.82
CA ILE A 102 -10.89 -18.42 -14.08
C ILE A 102 -10.55 -16.93 -14.04
N LEU A 103 -11.35 -16.09 -14.70
CA LEU A 103 -11.19 -14.64 -14.70
C LEU A 103 -11.19 -14.08 -13.26
N ARG A 104 -12.19 -14.44 -12.45
CA ARG A 104 -12.24 -14.01 -11.04
C ARG A 104 -11.05 -14.49 -10.23
N GLY A 105 -10.61 -15.74 -10.45
CA GLY A 105 -9.44 -16.31 -9.80
C GLY A 105 -8.17 -15.51 -10.10
N ARG A 106 -7.98 -15.10 -11.36
CA ARG A 106 -6.83 -14.29 -11.76
C ARG A 106 -6.90 -12.84 -11.28
N SER A 107 -8.08 -12.23 -11.30
CA SER A 107 -8.26 -10.91 -10.69
C SER A 107 -7.91 -10.93 -9.20
N PHE A 108 -8.38 -11.94 -8.47
CA PHE A 108 -8.01 -12.13 -7.07
C PHE A 108 -6.50 -12.36 -6.89
N GLN A 109 -5.88 -13.17 -7.76
CA GLN A 109 -4.45 -13.43 -7.72
C GLN A 109 -3.62 -12.16 -7.90
N VAL A 110 -4.00 -11.26 -8.82
CA VAL A 110 -3.36 -9.95 -8.98
C VAL A 110 -3.49 -9.14 -7.69
N SER A 111 -4.70 -8.99 -7.13
CA SER A 111 -4.90 -8.26 -5.87
C SER A 111 -4.06 -8.84 -4.72
N LEU A 112 -3.99 -10.16 -4.61
CA LEU A 112 -3.20 -10.85 -3.59
C LEU A 112 -1.71 -10.57 -3.76
N PHE A 113 -1.18 -10.65 -4.98
CA PHE A 113 0.23 -10.37 -5.25
C PHE A 113 0.59 -8.90 -4.97
N THR A 114 -0.29 -7.97 -5.31
CA THR A 114 -0.09 -6.55 -5.00
C THR A 114 -0.06 -6.31 -3.49
N GLU A 115 -0.97 -6.94 -2.72
CA GLU A 115 -0.98 -6.87 -1.26
C GLU A 115 0.32 -7.46 -0.66
N LEU A 116 0.72 -8.66 -1.08
CA LEU A 116 1.94 -9.30 -0.60
C LEU A 116 3.19 -8.48 -0.95
N ALA A 117 3.24 -7.87 -2.13
CA ALA A 117 4.33 -6.99 -2.52
C ALA A 117 4.43 -5.77 -1.60
N ALA A 118 3.31 -5.11 -1.31
CA ALA A 118 3.29 -3.98 -0.40
C ALA A 118 3.70 -4.38 1.02
N LEU A 119 3.21 -5.51 1.53
CA LEU A 119 3.59 -6.04 2.85
C LEU A 119 5.09 -6.35 2.94
N LYS A 120 5.68 -6.99 1.91
CA LYS A 120 7.13 -7.24 1.86
C LYS A 120 7.94 -5.95 1.84
N VAL A 121 7.47 -4.92 1.14
CA VAL A 121 8.13 -3.60 1.13
C VAL A 121 8.05 -2.95 2.51
N LEU A 122 6.90 -3.00 3.18
CA LEU A 122 6.74 -2.50 4.54
C LEU A 122 7.65 -3.22 5.53
N GLU A 123 7.71 -4.55 5.46
CA GLU A 123 8.59 -5.37 6.29
C GLU A 123 10.07 -5.02 6.08
N ALA A 124 10.50 -4.86 4.82
CA ALA A 124 11.86 -4.43 4.50
C ALA A 124 12.20 -3.01 5.01
N CYS A 125 11.17 -2.16 5.18
CA CYS A 125 11.30 -0.84 5.77
C CYS A 125 11.09 -0.81 7.29
N GLU A 126 10.75 -1.95 7.91
CA GLU A 126 10.35 -2.05 9.32
C GLU A 126 9.17 -1.13 9.67
N LEU A 127 8.20 -1.02 8.76
CA LEU A 127 7.04 -0.15 8.90
C LEU A 127 5.75 -0.93 9.19
N PRO A 128 4.83 -0.34 9.97
CA PRO A 128 3.50 -0.90 10.15
C PRO A 128 2.68 -0.81 8.85
N SER A 129 1.64 -1.64 8.75
CA SER A 129 0.62 -1.61 7.68
C SER A 129 0.02 -0.22 7.44
N THR A 130 -0.09 0.59 8.51
CA THR A 130 -0.60 1.96 8.47
C THR A 130 0.23 2.92 7.62
N SER A 131 1.47 2.58 7.26
CA SER A 131 2.31 3.36 6.35
C SER A 131 1.91 3.19 4.87
N GLN A 132 1.06 2.22 4.53
CA GLN A 132 0.46 2.08 3.21
C GLN A 132 -0.75 3.01 3.07
N LEU A 133 -0.65 4.01 2.19
CA LEU A 133 -1.73 4.97 1.95
C LEU A 133 -2.79 4.43 0.98
N MET A 134 -2.36 3.64 0.00
CA MET A 134 -3.23 3.13 -1.05
C MET A 134 -2.78 1.72 -1.44
N ASN A 135 -3.75 0.84 -1.64
CA ASN A 135 -3.58 -0.39 -2.41
C ASN A 135 -4.84 -0.65 -3.24
N ALA A 136 -4.76 -0.44 -4.55
CA ALA A 136 -5.88 -0.55 -5.45
C ALA A 136 -5.43 -0.86 -6.87
N ALA A 137 -6.18 -1.73 -7.56
CA ALA A 137 -6.03 -1.99 -8.99
C ALA A 137 -4.60 -2.34 -9.44
N GLY A 138 -3.88 -3.14 -8.65
CA GLY A 138 -2.50 -3.53 -8.95
C GLY A 138 -1.45 -2.50 -8.54
N LYS A 139 -1.85 -1.40 -7.91
CA LYS A 139 -0.97 -0.30 -7.51
C LYS A 139 -1.02 -0.08 -6.02
N PHE A 140 0.12 0.25 -5.43
CA PHE A 140 0.18 0.67 -4.03
C PHE A 140 1.09 1.88 -3.85
N LEU A 141 0.82 2.64 -2.80
CA LEU A 141 1.63 3.77 -2.37
C LEU A 141 1.93 3.64 -0.88
N ILE A 142 3.21 3.68 -0.54
CA ILE A 142 3.71 3.68 0.84
C ILE A 142 4.44 4.98 1.10
N VAL A 143 4.22 5.55 2.29
CA VAL A 143 5.03 6.66 2.82
C VAL A 143 5.96 6.09 3.87
N ALA A 144 7.26 6.18 3.59
CA ALA A 144 8.33 5.71 4.45
C ALA A 144 9.22 6.88 4.91
N PRO A 145 9.96 6.75 6.03
CA PRO A 145 10.98 7.70 6.40
C PRO A 145 12.16 7.64 5.42
N ASN A 146 12.79 8.79 5.14
CA ASN A 146 13.97 8.84 4.29
C ASN A 146 15.23 8.38 5.02
N THR A 147 15.39 7.06 5.04
CA THR A 147 16.49 6.32 5.67
C THR A 147 17.18 5.42 4.65
N GLU A 148 18.29 4.78 5.03
CA GLU A 148 19.09 3.91 4.16
C GLU A 148 18.43 2.55 3.80
N LYS A 149 17.10 2.48 3.76
CA LYS A 149 16.33 1.26 3.41
C LYS A 149 16.11 1.07 1.90
N ARG A 150 16.54 2.03 1.06
CA ARG A 150 16.36 1.99 -0.41
C ARG A 150 16.89 0.69 -1.04
N GLN A 151 18.05 0.20 -0.59
CA GLN A 151 18.60 -1.06 -1.10
C GLN A 151 17.72 -2.27 -0.74
N ALA A 152 17.14 -2.28 0.46
CA ALA A 152 16.25 -3.36 0.88
C ALA A 152 14.97 -3.40 0.02
N ILE A 153 14.42 -2.23 -0.32
CA ILE A 153 13.26 -2.12 -1.22
C ILE A 153 13.56 -2.73 -2.60
N TYR A 154 14.71 -2.40 -3.20
CA TYR A 154 15.07 -2.96 -4.50
C TYR A 154 15.39 -4.46 -4.46
N ARG A 155 15.91 -4.97 -3.32
CA ARG A 155 16.05 -6.42 -3.13
C ARG A 155 14.70 -7.12 -3.15
N VAL A 156 13.68 -6.55 -2.49
CA VAL A 156 12.30 -7.07 -2.54
C VAL A 156 11.76 -7.08 -3.97
N GLN A 157 11.98 -5.99 -4.74
CA GLN A 157 11.56 -5.95 -6.14
C GLN A 157 12.20 -7.07 -6.97
N ASN A 158 13.50 -7.29 -6.81
CA ASN A 158 14.23 -8.32 -7.55
C ASN A 158 13.77 -9.74 -7.15
N GLU A 159 13.57 -9.99 -5.86
CA GLU A 159 13.04 -11.26 -5.35
C GLU A 159 11.66 -11.57 -5.97
N LEU A 160 10.75 -10.60 -5.94
CA LEU A 160 9.41 -10.75 -6.48
C LEU A 160 9.42 -10.93 -8.00
N ASN A 161 10.23 -10.16 -8.72
CA ASN A 161 10.35 -10.29 -10.17
C ASN A 161 10.98 -11.61 -10.59
N GLN A 162 11.97 -12.11 -9.84
CA GLN A 162 12.51 -13.45 -10.08
C GLN A 162 11.43 -14.52 -9.89
N TRP A 163 10.63 -14.40 -8.81
CA TRP A 163 9.51 -15.30 -8.59
C TRP A 163 8.50 -15.25 -9.74
N PHE A 164 8.18 -14.06 -10.29
CA PHE A 164 7.28 -13.94 -11.43
C PHE A 164 7.86 -14.53 -12.72
N VAL A 165 9.17 -14.42 -12.96
CA VAL A 165 9.83 -15.09 -14.08
C VAL A 165 9.64 -16.60 -13.97
N ASP A 166 9.91 -17.16 -12.79
CA ASP A 166 9.89 -18.61 -12.58
C ASP A 166 8.46 -19.20 -12.58
N ASN A 167 7.45 -18.44 -12.12
CA ASN A 167 6.09 -18.95 -11.90
C ASN A 167 5.05 -18.45 -12.90
N THR A 168 5.36 -17.38 -13.64
CA THR A 168 4.43 -16.75 -14.60
C THR A 168 5.04 -16.53 -15.97
N TYR A 169 6.27 -17.01 -16.21
CA TYR A 169 7.04 -16.77 -17.44
C TYR A 169 7.22 -15.28 -17.75
N GLY A 170 7.25 -14.43 -16.72
CA GLY A 170 7.36 -12.99 -16.87
C GLY A 170 6.15 -12.32 -17.54
N LEU A 171 4.99 -12.99 -17.60
CA LEU A 171 3.74 -12.36 -18.07
C LEU A 171 3.28 -11.21 -17.17
N VAL A 172 3.72 -11.24 -15.92
CA VAL A 172 3.49 -10.19 -14.93
C VAL A 172 4.78 -9.85 -14.22
N GLY A 173 4.79 -8.69 -13.58
CA GLY A 173 5.82 -8.35 -12.62
C GLY A 173 5.52 -7.06 -11.88
N LEU A 174 6.49 -6.60 -11.10
CA LEU A 174 6.39 -5.46 -10.22
C LEU A 174 7.41 -4.38 -10.58
N GLY A 175 6.90 -3.19 -10.89
CA GLY A 175 7.67 -1.95 -10.93
C GLY A 175 7.61 -1.27 -9.57
N LEU A 176 8.76 -0.87 -9.02
CA LEU A 176 8.85 0.02 -7.85
C LEU A 176 9.58 1.31 -8.21
N VAL A 177 8.97 2.43 -7.84
CA VAL A 177 9.62 3.75 -7.86
C VAL A 177 9.72 4.26 -6.43
N VAL A 178 10.92 4.75 -6.08
CA VAL A 178 11.21 5.29 -4.75
C VAL A 178 11.70 6.72 -4.89
N LYS A 179 10.93 7.68 -4.38
CA LYS A 179 11.21 9.11 -4.54
C LYS A 179 11.26 9.84 -3.21
N GLU A 180 12.28 10.67 -3.04
CA GLU A 180 12.36 11.55 -1.88
C GLU A 180 11.34 12.69 -1.99
N ALA A 181 10.72 13.04 -0.87
CA ALA A 181 9.81 14.17 -0.78
C ALA A 181 10.07 15.01 0.47
N ALA A 182 9.88 16.32 0.33
CA ALA A 182 9.84 17.29 1.41
C ALA A 182 8.40 17.48 1.90
N VAL A 183 8.24 18.05 3.09
CA VAL A 183 6.92 18.45 3.62
C VAL A 183 6.19 19.38 2.64
N SER A 184 6.91 20.32 2.02
CA SER A 184 6.36 21.24 1.02
C SER A 184 5.75 20.55 -0.20
N ASP A 185 6.15 19.31 -0.50
CA ASP A 185 5.69 18.61 -1.70
C ASP A 185 4.26 18.07 -1.56
N PHE A 186 3.71 18.03 -0.35
CA PHE A 186 2.34 17.58 -0.10
C PHE A 186 1.28 18.68 -0.26
N PHE A 187 1.68 19.91 -0.60
CA PHE A 187 0.78 21.06 -0.69
C PHE A 187 0.46 21.47 -2.14
N GLY A 188 -0.82 21.79 -2.38
CA GLY A 188 -1.31 22.40 -3.61
C GLY A 188 -0.89 21.65 -4.88
N GLN A 189 -0.41 22.39 -5.88
CA GLN A 189 -0.01 21.81 -7.17
C GLN A 189 1.30 21.01 -7.12
N THR A 190 2.09 21.15 -6.05
CA THR A 190 3.34 20.39 -5.89
C THR A 190 3.06 18.91 -5.69
N PHE A 191 2.01 18.57 -4.95
CA PHE A 191 1.60 17.18 -4.75
C PHE A 191 1.20 16.51 -6.06
N LYS A 192 0.46 17.24 -6.91
CA LYS A 192 0.11 16.74 -8.24
C LYS A 192 1.35 16.46 -9.08
N LYS A 193 2.32 17.38 -9.10
CA LYS A 193 3.60 17.18 -9.81
C LYS A 193 4.39 15.99 -9.27
N LEU A 194 4.45 15.84 -7.94
CA LEU A 194 5.12 14.72 -7.28
C LEU A 194 4.49 13.39 -7.72
N ARG A 195 3.17 13.28 -7.62
CA ARG A 195 2.41 12.09 -8.02
C ARG A 195 2.58 11.78 -9.51
N ASP A 196 2.46 12.78 -10.39
CA ASP A 196 2.64 12.59 -11.83
C ASP A 196 4.07 12.14 -12.16
N SER A 197 5.06 12.59 -11.39
CA SER A 197 6.45 12.17 -11.57
C SER A 197 6.70 10.73 -11.13
N LEU A 198 6.02 10.23 -10.09
CA LEU A 198 6.07 8.82 -9.68
C LEU A 198 5.56 7.92 -10.79
N PHE A 199 4.43 8.28 -11.43
CA PHE A 199 3.87 7.51 -12.54
C PHE A 199 4.78 7.50 -13.78
N LYS A 200 5.36 8.65 -14.15
CA LYS A 200 6.28 8.73 -15.29
C LYS A 200 7.55 7.90 -15.12
N GLU A 201 8.02 7.75 -13.88
CA GLU A 201 9.20 6.93 -13.58
C GLU A 201 8.89 5.43 -13.62
N LEU A 202 7.63 5.01 -13.39
CA LEU A 202 7.19 3.62 -13.51
C LEU A 202 7.06 3.15 -14.96
N GLU A 203 6.84 4.07 -15.89
CA GLU A 203 6.70 3.77 -17.33
C GLU A 203 8.05 3.60 -18.05
N LYS A 204 9.18 3.77 -17.35
CA LYS A 204 10.54 3.61 -17.88
C LYS A 204 11.09 2.21 -17.67
#